data_AF-A0A1B6ITR4-F1
#
_entry.id   AF-A0A1B6ITR4-F1
#
_cell.length_a   1.000
_cell.length_b   1.000
_cell.length_c   1.000
_cell.angle_alpha   90.00
_cell.angle_beta   90.00
_cell.angle_gamma   90.00
#
_symmetry.space_group_name_H-M   'P 1'
#
loop_
_entity.id
_entity.type
_entity.pdbx_description
1 polymer ?
#
loop_
_entity_poly.entity_id
_entity_poly.type
_entity_poly.pdbx_seq_one_letter_code
_entity_poly.pdbx_strand_id
1 'polypeptide(L)'
;ELLNCDHCTNRSVDDELNYQHVQPEVMPPSTQEVEDAVTKLKCNKAPGEDGITSEIIKSGGKFLIKEIHKLITKVWEEEIIPEVWREAVVIPLHKKGDKQLCSNYRGISLLDTVYKIF
;
A
#
# COMPACT_ATOMS: atom_id res chain seq x y z
N GLU A 1 23.40 16.10 -43.02
CA GLU A 1 24.57 15.19 -42.93
C GLU A 1 24.97 15.11 -41.47
N LEU A 2 24.98 13.90 -40.91
CA LEU A 2 25.43 13.61 -39.54
C LEU A 2 26.94 13.40 -39.60
N LEU A 3 27.70 14.14 -38.79
CA LEU A 3 29.12 13.86 -38.56
C LEU A 3 29.25 13.20 -37.18
N ASN A 4 29.44 11.89 -37.20
CA ASN A 4 29.96 11.13 -36.07
C ASN A 4 31.49 11.30 -36.07
N CYS A 5 32.10 11.66 -34.93
CA CYS A 5 33.54 11.54 -34.75
C CYS A 5 33.81 10.96 -33.36
N ASP A 6 34.54 9.85 -33.35
CA ASP A 6 34.75 8.96 -32.21
C ASP A 6 35.84 9.48 -31.25
N HIS A 7 35.50 9.40 -29.96
CA HIS A 7 36.33 9.10 -28.78
C HIS A 7 37.82 9.50 -28.73
N CYS A 8 38.19 10.35 -27.75
CA CYS A 8 39.37 10.10 -26.93
C CYS A 8 39.24 10.74 -25.52
N THR A 9 39.33 9.87 -24.51
CA THR A 9 39.32 10.06 -23.04
C THR A 9 40.32 11.06 -22.46
N ASN A 10 39.89 11.90 -21.49
CA ASN A 10 40.15 11.72 -20.05
C ASN A 10 39.76 12.96 -19.22
N ARG A 11 39.05 12.70 -18.10
CA ARG A 11 39.04 13.37 -16.77
C ARG A 11 38.93 14.90 -16.71
N SER A 12 37.89 15.37 -16.03
CA SER A 12 38.04 16.17 -14.80
C SER A 12 36.70 16.33 -14.06
N VAL A 13 36.76 16.08 -12.75
CA VAL A 13 35.81 16.34 -11.66
C VAL A 13 34.50 15.55 -11.65
N ASP A 14 34.61 14.31 -11.17
CA ASP A 14 33.56 13.64 -10.41
C ASP A 14 33.30 14.45 -9.12
N ASP A 15 32.39 15.42 -9.18
CA ASP A 15 31.64 15.84 -7.99
C ASP A 15 30.29 15.13 -8.04
N GLU A 16 30.31 13.84 -7.67
CA GLU A 16 29.10 13.18 -7.20
C GLU A 16 28.59 13.99 -6.00
N LEU A 17 27.58 14.82 -6.23
CA LEU A 17 26.80 15.45 -5.18
C LEU A 17 26.26 14.32 -4.28
N ASN A 18 26.95 14.07 -3.19
CA ASN A 18 26.48 13.23 -2.09
C ASN A 18 25.32 13.97 -1.41
N TYR A 19 24.13 13.90 -2.02
CA TYR A 19 22.89 14.24 -1.35
C TYR A 19 22.69 13.19 -0.26
N GLN A 20 23.18 13.48 0.95
CA GLN A 20 22.73 12.78 2.13
C GLN A 20 21.23 13.04 2.24
N HIS A 21 20.43 12.08 1.76
CA HIS A 21 19.01 12.04 2.02
C HIS A 21 18.84 11.72 3.50
N VAL A 22 18.88 12.76 4.33
CA VAL A 22 18.54 12.66 5.75
C VAL A 22 17.05 12.34 5.78
N GLN A 23 16.72 11.05 5.96
CA GLN A 23 15.34 10.69 6.26
C GLN A 23 15.03 11.26 7.64
N PRO A 24 14.04 12.15 7.76
CA PRO A 24 13.61 12.59 9.08
C PRO A 24 13.20 11.35 9.87
N GLU A 25 13.69 11.23 11.10
CA GLU A 25 13.29 10.16 12.00
C GLU A 25 11.81 10.37 12.33
N VAL A 26 10.94 9.58 11.69
CA VAL A 26 9.49 9.65 11.90
C VAL A 26 9.12 8.66 13.00
N MET A 27 8.32 9.12 13.97
CA MET A 27 7.85 8.28 15.06
C MET A 27 6.93 7.17 14.53
N PRO A 28 6.87 6.00 15.20
CA PRO A 28 5.92 4.96 14.83
C PRO A 28 4.47 5.45 14.98
N PRO A 29 3.52 4.88 14.21
CA PRO A 29 2.12 5.24 14.28
C PRO A 29 1.59 5.16 15.71
N SER A 30 0.88 6.20 16.13
CA SER A 30 0.22 6.26 17.43
C SER A 30 -1.11 5.50 17.42
N THR A 31 -1.60 5.12 18.60
CA THR A 31 -2.90 4.45 18.72
C THR A 31 -4.04 5.36 18.24
N GLN A 32 -3.90 6.68 18.39
CA GLN A 32 -4.90 7.65 17.92
C GLN A 32 -4.99 7.69 16.40
N GLU A 33 -3.86 7.64 15.69
CA GLU A 33 -3.84 7.58 14.23
C GLU A 33 -4.54 6.31 13.72
N VAL A 34 -4.33 5.17 14.41
CA VAL A 34 -5.02 3.92 14.10
C VAL A 34 -6.52 4.02 14.36
N GLU A 35 -6.94 4.62 15.48
CA GLU A 35 -8.36 4.84 15.80
C GLU A 35 -9.05 5.75 14.76
N ASP A 36 -8.37 6.81 14.34
CA ASP A 36 -8.83 7.72 13.30
C ASP A 36 -8.95 7.01 11.94
N ALA A 37 -7.96 6.19 11.58
CA ALA A 37 -7.97 5.39 10.36
C ALA A 37 -9.12 4.38 10.36
N VAL A 38 -9.33 3.65 11.47
CA VAL A 38 -10.46 2.74 11.67
C VAL A 38 -11.79 3.48 11.49
N THR A 39 -11.92 4.67 12.09
CA THR A 39 -13.14 5.47 12.00
C THR A 39 -13.44 5.90 10.56
N LYS A 40 -12.41 6.26 9.79
CA LYS A 40 -12.49 6.66 8.38
C LYS A 40 -12.83 5.53 7.41
N LEU A 41 -12.69 4.26 7.81
CA LEU A 41 -13.06 3.13 6.96
C LEU A 41 -14.52 3.24 6.48
N LYS A 42 -14.77 2.98 5.20
CA LYS A 42 -16.13 2.99 4.65
C LYS A 42 -16.79 1.64 4.91
N CYS A 43 -17.99 1.66 5.47
CA CYS A 43 -18.84 0.48 5.60
C CYS A 43 -19.38 0.01 4.24
N ASN A 44 -19.91 -1.22 4.22
CA ASN A 44 -20.49 -1.92 3.09
C ASN A 44 -19.49 -2.07 1.93
N LYS A 45 -18.23 -2.30 2.26
CA LYS A 45 -17.17 -2.63 1.31
C LYS A 45 -16.86 -4.12 1.39
N ALA A 46 -16.53 -4.70 0.24
CA ALA A 46 -16.11 -6.09 0.20
C ALA A 46 -14.78 -6.24 0.98
N PRO A 47 -14.67 -7.29 1.81
CA PRO A 47 -13.43 -7.60 2.51
C PRO A 47 -12.36 -8.09 1.53
N GLY A 48 -11.13 -8.26 2.02
CA GLY A 48 -10.09 -8.96 1.29
C GLY A 48 -10.30 -10.48 1.32
N GLU A 49 -9.22 -11.22 1.16
CA GLU A 49 -9.25 -12.68 1.19
C GLU A 49 -9.59 -13.22 2.59
N ASP A 50 -9.18 -12.47 3.63
CA ASP A 50 -9.43 -12.80 5.04
C ASP A 50 -10.91 -12.76 5.48
N GLY A 51 -11.78 -12.17 4.65
CA GLY A 51 -13.20 -12.01 4.96
C GLY A 51 -13.51 -10.96 6.05
N ILE A 52 -12.51 -10.23 6.56
CA ILE A 52 -12.70 -9.26 7.65
C ILE A 52 -13.21 -7.94 7.08
N THR A 53 -14.42 -7.55 7.47
CA THR A 53 -15.03 -6.29 7.03
C THR A 53 -14.69 -5.13 7.96
N SER A 54 -14.91 -3.90 7.46
CA SER A 54 -14.74 -2.68 8.25
C SER A 54 -15.66 -2.63 9.48
N GLU A 55 -16.83 -3.24 9.39
CA GLU A 55 -17.85 -3.30 10.44
C GLU A 55 -17.38 -4.17 11.60
N ILE A 56 -16.75 -5.32 11.29
CA ILE A 56 -16.14 -6.17 12.30
C ILE A 56 -15.08 -5.37 13.05
N ILE A 57 -14.19 -4.69 12.32
CA ILE A 57 -13.12 -3.88 12.92
C ILE A 57 -13.67 -2.76 13.80
N LYS A 58 -14.66 -1.99 13.31
CA LYS A 58 -15.30 -0.92 14.08
C LYS A 58 -16.04 -1.44 15.31
N SER A 59 -16.66 -2.62 15.22
CA SER A 59 -17.39 -3.24 16.33
C SER A 59 -16.47 -3.84 17.40
N GLY A 60 -15.23 -4.20 17.05
CA GLY A 60 -14.25 -4.79 17.97
C GLY A 60 -13.73 -3.83 19.05
N GLY A 61 -14.04 -2.53 18.93
CA GLY A 61 -13.77 -1.52 19.95
C GLY A 61 -12.29 -1.37 20.30
N LYS A 62 -12.02 -0.85 21.51
CA LYS A 62 -10.66 -0.52 21.98
C LYS A 62 -9.72 -1.72 22.03
N PHE A 63 -10.26 -2.91 22.31
CA PHE A 63 -9.46 -4.14 22.34
C PHE A 63 -8.88 -4.42 20.96
N LEU A 64 -9.72 -4.43 19.92
CA LEU A 64 -9.26 -4.72 18.57
C LEU A 64 -8.37 -3.60 18.01
N ILE A 65 -8.67 -2.33 18.30
CA ILE A 65 -7.81 -1.19 17.94
C ILE A 65 -6.40 -1.37 18.53
N LYS A 66 -6.30 -1.81 19.80
CA LYS A 66 -5.01 -2.06 20.45
C LYS A 66 -4.22 -3.17 19.74
N GLU A 67 -4.86 -4.27 19.35
CA GLU A 67 -4.18 -5.36 18.66
C GLU A 67 -3.77 -4.97 17.22
N ILE A 68 -4.61 -4.21 16.51
CA ILE A 68 -4.26 -3.64 15.20
C ILE A 68 -3.09 -2.67 15.32
N HIS A 69 -3.08 -1.80 16.35
CA HIS A 69 -1.98 -0.88 16.59
C HIS A 69 -0.66 -1.61 16.82
N LYS A 70 -0.64 -2.65 17.66
CA LYS A 70 0.55 -3.50 17.84
C LYS A 70 1.05 -4.11 16.53
N LEU A 71 0.12 -4.60 15.69
CA LEU A 71 0.47 -5.16 14.39
C LEU A 71 1.10 -4.09 13.47
N ILE A 72 0.47 -2.91 13.36
CA ILE A 72 0.98 -1.79 12.56
C ILE A 72 2.34 -1.31 13.06
N THR A 73 2.52 -1.16 14.37
CA THR A 73 3.81 -0.78 14.95
C THR A 73 4.88 -1.84 14.66
N LYS A 74 4.55 -3.13 14.75
CA LYS A 74 5.49 -4.19 14.40
C LYS A 74 5.91 -4.13 12.93
N VAL A 75 4.95 -3.94 12.02
CA VAL A 75 5.22 -3.78 10.58
C VAL A 75 6.10 -2.56 10.31
N TRP A 76 5.86 -1.46 11.04
CA TRP A 76 6.67 -0.24 10.96
C TRP A 76 8.11 -0.45 11.44
N GLU A 77 8.30 -1.10 12.60
CA GLU A 77 9.61 -1.33 13.21
C GLU A 77 10.45 -2.36 12.44
N GLU A 78 9.81 -3.42 11.93
CA GLU A 78 10.51 -4.47 11.18
C GLU A 78 10.69 -4.12 9.70
N GLU A 79 10.00 -3.08 9.20
CA GLU A 79 9.93 -2.70 7.78
C GLU A 79 9.49 -3.86 6.86
N ILE A 80 8.74 -4.83 7.39
CA ILE A 80 8.29 -6.02 6.68
C ILE A 80 6.76 -6.03 6.59
N ILE A 81 6.25 -5.88 5.37
CA ILE A 81 4.82 -6.03 5.08
C ILE A 81 4.44 -7.53 5.18
N PRO A 82 3.38 -7.89 5.92
CA PRO A 82 2.88 -9.26 6.00
C PRO A 82 2.58 -9.83 4.61
N GLU A 83 2.87 -11.12 4.41
CA GLU A 83 2.67 -11.77 3.11
C GLU A 83 1.24 -11.68 2.60
N VAL A 84 0.28 -11.91 3.49
CA VAL A 84 -1.16 -11.80 3.21
C VAL A 84 -1.57 -10.42 2.71
N TRP A 85 -0.87 -9.35 3.12
CA TRP A 85 -1.16 -7.98 2.66
C TRP A 85 -0.55 -7.67 1.29
N ARG A 86 0.35 -8.51 0.78
CA ARG A 86 0.91 -8.38 -0.57
C ARG A 86 0.02 -9.03 -1.62
N GLU A 87 -1.03 -9.73 -1.20
CA GLU A 87 -1.97 -10.42 -2.05
C GLU A 87 -3.29 -9.65 -2.16
N ALA A 88 -4.00 -9.84 -3.27
CA ALA A 88 -5.29 -9.22 -3.50
C ALA A 88 -6.17 -10.10 -4.37
N VAL A 89 -7.45 -10.19 -4.04
CA VAL A 89 -8.43 -10.91 -4.88
C VAL A 89 -8.85 -10.00 -6.02
N VAL A 90 -8.51 -10.37 -7.26
CA VAL A 90 -8.90 -9.60 -8.45
C VAL A 90 -10.24 -10.10 -8.99
N ILE A 91 -11.27 -9.25 -8.92
CA ILE A 91 -12.61 -9.55 -9.42
C ILE A 91 -12.85 -8.79 -10.73
N PRO A 92 -13.18 -9.48 -11.85
CA PRO A 92 -13.59 -8.84 -13.08
C PRO A 92 -15.03 -8.33 -12.94
N LEU A 93 -15.20 -7.00 -12.92
CA LEU A 93 -16.52 -6.37 -12.94
C LEU A 93 -16.90 -5.96 -14.37
N HIS A 94 -18.00 -6.51 -14.88
CA HIS A 94 -18.54 -6.15 -16.19
C HIS A 94 -18.93 -4.67 -16.22
N LYS A 95 -18.55 -3.97 -17.29
CA LYS A 95 -18.91 -2.56 -17.51
C LYS A 95 -20.15 -2.45 -18.41
N LYS A 96 -20.01 -2.79 -19.69
CA LYS A 96 -21.04 -2.67 -20.74
C LYS A 96 -20.67 -3.53 -21.96
N GLY A 97 -21.63 -3.76 -22.86
CA GLY A 97 -21.41 -4.52 -24.09
C GLY A 97 -21.40 -6.03 -23.87
N ASP A 98 -20.88 -6.78 -24.85
CA ASP A 98 -20.83 -8.24 -24.83
C ASP A 98 -20.02 -8.78 -23.64
N LYS A 99 -20.57 -9.76 -22.92
CA LYS A 99 -19.95 -10.42 -21.78
C LYS A 99 -18.87 -11.41 -22.17
N GLN A 100 -18.80 -11.82 -23.43
CA GLN A 100 -17.75 -12.73 -23.92
C GLN A 100 -16.42 -12.01 -24.23
N LEU A 101 -16.42 -10.67 -24.24
CA LEU A 101 -15.22 -9.87 -24.54
C LEU A 101 -14.56 -9.38 -23.24
N CYS A 102 -13.33 -9.83 -22.98
CA CYS A 102 -12.57 -9.44 -21.78
C CYS A 102 -12.38 -7.91 -21.63
N SER A 103 -12.26 -7.17 -22.74
CA SER A 103 -12.10 -5.71 -22.74
C SER A 103 -13.30 -4.95 -22.14
N ASN A 104 -14.47 -5.60 -22.05
CA ASN A 104 -15.69 -5.03 -21.48
C ASN A 104 -15.75 -5.13 -19.95
N TYR A 105 -14.69 -5.63 -19.30
CA TYR A 105 -14.58 -5.72 -17.85
C TYR A 105 -13.58 -4.69 -17.30
N ARG A 106 -13.64 -4.43 -15.99
CA ARG A 106 -12.53 -3.84 -15.21
C ARG A 106 -12.17 -4.80 -14.09
N GLY A 107 -10.89 -4.99 -13.85
CA GLY A 107 -10.43 -5.59 -12.60
C GLY A 107 -10.71 -4.65 -11.43
N ILE A 108 -11.11 -5.23 -10.31
CA ILE A 108 -11.12 -4.58 -8.99
C ILE A 108 -10.31 -5.48 -8.07
N SER A 109 -9.30 -4.93 -7.42
CA SER A 109 -8.53 -5.64 -6.40
C SER A 109 -9.18 -5.44 -5.03
N LEU A 110 -9.51 -6.54 -4.36
CA LEU A 110 -9.94 -6.54 -2.98
C LEU A 110 -8.73 -6.82 -2.09
N LEU A 111 -8.41 -5.83 -1.26
CA LEU A 111 -7.34 -5.89 -0.26
C LEU A 111 -7.96 -6.14 1.11
N ASP A 112 -7.20 -6.79 1.99
CA ASP A 112 -7.55 -6.96 3.39
C ASP A 112 -7.86 -5.62 4.05
N THR A 113 -8.83 -5.62 4.95
CA THR A 113 -9.32 -4.35 5.51
C THR A 113 -8.28 -3.72 6.44
N VAL A 114 -7.48 -4.52 7.14
CA VAL A 114 -6.40 -4.01 8.00
C VAL A 114 -5.28 -3.36 7.20
N TYR A 115 -4.98 -3.87 5.99
CA TYR A 115 -4.02 -3.22 5.09
C TYR A 115 -4.43 -1.78 4.71
N LYS A 116 -5.73 -1.46 4.72
CA LYS A 116 -6.24 -0.10 4.43
C LYS A 116 -6.10 0.86 5.62
N ILE A 117 -5.72 0.35 6.79
CA ILE A 117 -5.47 1.13 8.02
C ILE A 117 -3.99 1.54 8.09
N PHE A 118 -3.10 0.66 7.61
CA PHE A 118 -1.68 0.94 7.40
C PHE A 118 -1.49 1.97 6.28
#